data_AF-A0A7S2FZT0-F1
#
_entry.id   AF-A0A7S2FZT0-F1
#
_cell.length_a   1.000
_cell.length_b   1.000
_cell.length_c   1.000
_cell.angle_alpha   90.00
_cell.angle_beta   90.00
_cell.angle_gamma   90.00
#
_symmetry.space_group_name_H-M   'P 1'
#
loop_
_entity.id
_entity.type
_entity.pdbx_description
1 polymer ?
#
loop_
_entity_poly.entity_id
_entity_poly.type
_entity_poly.pdbx_seq_one_letter_code
_entity_poly.pdbx_strand_id
1 'polypeptide(L)'
;FVAAWWTARPDPQHRLSQSATASEHDHGLLFARLRFVVFLAITVSCMADSKRALVGINNRMPGPGGDGARGYVIVGRHDSWVSAPMTLTLDAVEHEIVKEAHDYMVRGLALSAGSPEADVTCKDGSTFACVIQVETVC
;
A
#
# COMPACT_ATOMS: atom_id res chain seq x y z
N PHE A 1 57.45 10.30 11.67
CA PHE A 1 57.88 8.95 11.28
C PHE A 1 56.86 8.38 10.31
N VAL A 2 57.34 7.92 9.16
CA VAL A 2 56.62 7.57 7.93
C VAL A 2 56.62 6.04 7.76
N ALA A 3 55.49 5.44 7.38
CA ALA A 3 55.35 4.18 6.62
C ALA A 3 53.84 3.94 6.38
N ALA A 4 53.21 4.02 5.20
CA ALA A 4 53.45 3.48 3.85
C ALA A 4 53.15 1.98 3.70
N TRP A 5 51.95 1.61 3.20
CA TRP A 5 51.59 0.36 2.49
C TRP A 5 50.34 0.66 1.59
N TRP A 6 50.49 1.07 0.32
CA TRP A 6 50.32 0.29 -0.95
C TRP A 6 49.01 -0.51 -1.07
N THR A 7 47.95 -0.03 -1.74
CA THR A 7 47.60 -0.02 -3.20
C THR A 7 47.36 -1.38 -3.87
N ALA A 8 46.13 -1.59 -4.36
CA ALA A 8 45.87 -2.34 -5.60
C ALA A 8 44.57 -1.84 -6.27
N ARG A 9 44.73 -1.13 -7.39
CA ARG A 9 43.69 -0.91 -8.41
C ARG A 9 43.80 -2.04 -9.45
N PRO A 10 42.69 -2.47 -10.08
CA PRO A 10 42.74 -3.00 -11.43
C PRO A 10 42.36 -1.90 -12.45
N ASP A 11 43.31 -1.59 -13.34
CA ASP A 11 43.14 -0.76 -14.54
C ASP A 11 42.70 -1.65 -15.74
N PRO A 12 42.10 -1.07 -16.80
CA PRO A 12 41.38 -1.76 -17.86
C PRO A 12 42.27 -1.99 -19.11
N GLN A 13 41.59 -2.50 -20.15
CA GLN A 13 41.92 -2.48 -21.58
C GLN A 13 42.35 -3.82 -22.18
N HIS A 14 41.55 -4.33 -23.12
CA HIS A 14 41.85 -4.31 -24.56
C HIS A 14 40.67 -4.97 -25.31
N ARG A 15 39.97 -4.23 -26.18
CA ARG A 15 40.25 -4.05 -27.62
C ARG A 15 39.75 -5.25 -28.44
N LEU A 16 38.87 -5.00 -29.41
CA LEU A 16 39.13 -5.25 -30.84
C LEU A 16 37.93 -4.80 -31.70
N SER A 17 38.22 -3.82 -32.54
CA SER A 17 37.49 -3.45 -33.75
C SER A 17 37.48 -4.62 -34.74
N GLN A 18 36.35 -4.88 -35.38
CA GLN A 18 36.33 -5.44 -36.73
C GLN A 18 35.23 -4.74 -37.54
N SER A 19 35.69 -4.05 -38.58
CA SER A 19 34.88 -3.51 -39.67
C SER A 19 34.97 -4.51 -40.82
N ALA A 20 33.84 -4.96 -41.35
CA ALA A 20 33.77 -5.63 -42.64
C ALA A 20 32.44 -5.32 -43.33
N THR A 21 32.57 -4.97 -44.61
CA THR A 21 31.59 -4.47 -45.57
C THR A 21 30.88 -5.58 -46.33
N ALA A 22 29.80 -5.19 -47.04
CA ALA A 22 29.07 -5.89 -48.12
C ALA A 22 28.03 -6.93 -47.66
N SER A 23 26.94 -7.21 -48.37
CA SER A 23 26.11 -6.52 -49.39
C SER A 23 24.90 -7.46 -49.57
N GLU A 24 23.79 -6.90 -50.01
CA GLU A 24 22.68 -7.58 -50.70
C GLU A 24 21.78 -8.60 -49.96
N HIS A 25 20.48 -8.24 -49.95
CA HIS A 25 19.31 -9.01 -50.40
C HIS A 25 19.10 -10.39 -49.74
N ASP A 26 17.96 -10.73 -49.14
CA ASP A 26 16.60 -10.37 -49.51
C ASP A 26 15.62 -10.96 -48.47
N HIS A 27 14.40 -10.42 -48.47
CA HIS A 27 13.14 -11.04 -48.03
C HIS A 27 13.09 -11.79 -46.68
N GLY A 28 12.37 -11.23 -45.70
CA GLY A 28 11.89 -12.06 -44.60
C GLY A 28 11.19 -11.35 -43.45
N LEU A 29 9.89 -11.12 -43.62
CA LEU A 29 8.86 -11.11 -42.58
C LEU A 29 9.15 -10.33 -41.28
N LEU A 30 8.49 -9.17 -41.21
CA LEU A 30 7.90 -8.57 -40.02
C LEU A 30 7.44 -9.61 -38.98
N PHE A 31 8.33 -10.00 -38.07
CA PHE A 31 7.93 -10.53 -36.77
C PHE A 31 8.43 -9.54 -35.72
N ALA A 32 7.56 -8.57 -35.46
CA ALA A 32 7.57 -7.79 -34.24
C ALA A 32 7.79 -8.75 -33.06
N ARG A 33 8.98 -8.67 -32.46
CA ARG A 33 9.26 -9.27 -31.16
C ARG A 33 8.49 -8.46 -30.10
N LEU A 34 7.17 -8.62 -30.11
CA LEU A 34 6.32 -8.29 -28.98
C LEU A 34 6.72 -9.29 -27.89
N ARG A 35 7.57 -8.84 -26.96
CA ARG A 35 7.79 -9.54 -25.70
C ARG A 35 6.45 -9.49 -24.95
N PHE A 36 5.62 -10.48 -25.22
CA PHE A 36 4.39 -10.77 -24.53
C PHE A 36 4.78 -11.24 -23.13
N VAL A 37 5.02 -10.29 -22.23
CA VAL A 37 5.08 -10.60 -20.81
C VAL A 37 3.64 -10.88 -20.41
N VAL A 38 3.28 -12.16 -20.42
CA VAL A 38 2.06 -12.68 -19.83
C VAL A 38 2.16 -12.42 -18.33
N PHE A 39 1.73 -11.23 -17.89
CA PHE A 39 1.38 -11.02 -16.51
C PHE A 39 0.06 -11.74 -16.29
N LEU A 40 0.20 -12.93 -15.70
CA LEU A 40 -0.78 -13.68 -14.93
C LEU A 40 -2.02 -12.83 -14.62
N ALA A 41 -3.09 -13.05 -15.40
CA ALA A 41 -4.41 -12.56 -15.06
C ALA A 41 -4.80 -13.24 -13.75
N ILE A 42 -4.65 -12.52 -12.64
CA ILE A 42 -5.26 -12.89 -11.37
C ILE A 42 -6.77 -12.88 -11.64
N THR A 43 -7.36 -14.06 -11.67
CA THR A 43 -8.80 -14.25 -11.71
C THR A 43 -9.37 -13.61 -10.45
N VAL A 44 -9.85 -12.38 -10.57
CA VAL A 44 -10.71 -11.73 -9.59
C VAL A 44 -11.98 -12.58 -9.55
N SER A 45 -12.01 -13.51 -8.58
CA SER A 45 -13.20 -14.28 -8.29
C SER A 45 -14.27 -13.29 -7.87
N CYS A 46 -15.39 -13.32 -8.59
CA CYS A 46 -16.61 -12.58 -8.33
C CYS A 46 -17.21 -12.99 -6.98
N MET A 47 -16.56 -12.63 -5.87
CA MET A 47 -17.24 -12.50 -4.61
C MET A 47 -18.06 -11.23 -4.70
N ALA A 48 -19.38 -11.36 -4.57
CA ALA A 48 -20.24 -10.21 -4.35
C ALA A 48 -19.59 -9.35 -3.24
N ASP A 49 -19.14 -8.16 -3.63
CA ASP A 49 -18.19 -7.29 -2.94
C ASP A 49 -18.79 -6.79 -1.62
N SER A 50 -18.84 -7.70 -0.64
CA SER A 50 -19.41 -7.43 0.67
C SER A 50 -18.35 -6.67 1.45
N LYS A 51 -18.41 -5.34 1.36
CA LYS A 51 -17.52 -4.44 2.10
C LYS A 51 -17.57 -4.79 3.59
N ARG A 52 -16.40 -4.79 4.23
CA ARG A 52 -16.31 -5.06 5.67
C ARG A 52 -16.91 -3.89 6.45
N ALA A 53 -17.87 -4.17 7.34
CA ALA A 53 -18.42 -3.14 8.22
C ALA A 53 -17.46 -2.85 9.37
N LEU A 54 -17.16 -1.57 9.58
CA LEU A 54 -16.39 -1.04 10.70
C LEU A 54 -17.28 -0.17 11.59
N VAL A 55 -16.88 0.04 12.84
CA VAL A 55 -17.63 0.90 13.76
C VAL A 55 -16.90 2.22 13.93
N GLY A 56 -17.56 3.33 13.60
CA GLY A 56 -17.06 4.68 13.84
C GLY A 56 -17.80 5.34 15.00
N ILE A 57 -17.09 6.01 15.88
CA ILE A 57 -17.67 6.75 17.00
C ILE A 57 -17.31 8.21 16.87
N ASN A 58 -18.31 9.06 16.65
CA ASN A 58 -18.18 10.51 16.74
C ASN A 58 -18.45 10.96 18.18
N ASN A 59 -17.38 11.13 18.97
CA ASN A 59 -17.49 11.54 20.36
C ASN A 59 -17.64 13.06 20.48
N ARG A 60 -18.86 13.51 20.81
CA ARG A 60 -19.23 14.91 21.03
C ARG A 60 -19.45 15.27 22.51
N MET A 61 -19.20 14.35 23.44
CA MET A 61 -19.31 14.65 24.87
C MET A 61 -18.38 15.82 25.24
N PRO A 62 -18.80 16.76 26.11
CA PRO A 62 -17.89 17.77 26.63
C PRO A 62 -16.74 17.09 27.39
N GLY A 63 -15.50 17.50 27.13
CA GLY A 63 -14.31 16.92 27.76
C GLY A 63 -13.25 17.98 28.07
N PRO A 64 -12.42 17.75 29.10
CA PRO A 64 -11.29 18.64 29.38
C PRO A 64 -10.25 18.46 28.26
N GLY A 65 -10.18 19.42 27.33
CA GLY A 65 -9.24 19.31 26.19
C GLY A 65 -9.52 20.15 24.94
N GLY A 66 -10.56 20.98 24.93
CA GLY A 66 -10.91 21.83 23.77
C GLY A 66 -11.66 21.09 22.65
N ASP A 67 -12.01 21.83 21.59
CA ASP A 67 -12.85 21.38 20.46
C ASP A 67 -12.14 20.45 19.46
N GLY A 68 -11.14 19.69 19.93
CA GLY A 68 -10.38 18.77 19.09
C GLY A 68 -11.22 17.61 18.56
N ALA A 69 -10.82 17.07 17.40
CA ALA A 69 -11.42 15.87 16.84
C ALA A 69 -11.20 14.68 17.78
N ARG A 70 -12.30 14.14 18.32
CA ARG A 70 -12.29 13.02 19.29
C ARG A 70 -12.93 11.75 18.74
N GLY A 71 -13.25 11.75 17.45
CA GLY A 71 -13.77 10.58 16.79
C GLY A 71 -12.73 9.48 16.69
N TYR A 72 -13.20 8.24 16.63
CA TYR A 72 -12.35 7.08 16.44
C TYR A 72 -13.09 5.99 15.68
N VAL A 73 -12.33 5.12 15.01
CA VAL A 73 -12.86 3.97 14.27
C VAL A 73 -12.29 2.70 14.88
N ILE A 74 -13.15 1.74 15.18
CA ILE A 74 -12.80 0.39 15.58
C ILE A 74 -12.71 -0.45 14.31
N VAL A 75 -11.49 -0.84 13.97
CA VAL A 75 -11.17 -1.66 12.79
C VAL A 75 -11.50 -3.13 13.04
N GLY A 76 -11.46 -3.54 14.31
CA GLY A 76 -11.91 -4.85 14.79
C GLY A 76 -10.88 -5.58 15.63
N ARG A 77 -11.29 -6.71 16.20
CA ARG A 77 -10.48 -7.52 17.12
C ARG A 77 -9.23 -8.07 16.45
N HIS A 78 -8.18 -8.29 17.26
CA HIS A 78 -6.91 -8.82 16.75
C HIS A 78 -7.01 -10.16 16.02
N ASP A 79 -7.90 -11.03 16.46
CA ASP A 79 -8.14 -12.37 15.91
C ASP A 79 -9.03 -12.37 14.65
N SER A 80 -9.64 -11.22 14.32
CA SER A 80 -10.51 -11.07 13.14
C SER A 80 -9.74 -10.69 11.86
N TRP A 81 -8.41 -10.66 11.92
CA TRP A 81 -7.53 -10.26 10.83
C TRP A 81 -6.45 -11.33 10.61
N VAL A 82 -6.31 -11.77 9.35
CA VAL A 82 -5.24 -12.71 8.96
C VAL A 82 -3.87 -12.02 9.01
N SER A 83 -3.83 -10.74 8.62
CA SER A 83 -2.67 -9.87 8.61
C SER A 83 -3.01 -8.59 9.37
N ALA A 84 -2.06 -8.06 10.14
CA ALA A 84 -2.32 -6.90 10.97
C ALA A 84 -2.65 -5.67 10.10
N PRO A 85 -3.79 -4.98 10.33
CA PRO A 85 -4.11 -3.75 9.64
C PRO A 85 -3.13 -2.64 10.07
N MET A 86 -2.69 -1.82 9.11
CA MET A 86 -1.67 -0.78 9.34
C MET A 86 -2.19 0.62 9.06
N THR A 87 -2.92 0.80 7.96
CA THR A 87 -3.46 2.12 7.57
C THR A 87 -4.94 2.02 7.22
N LEU A 88 -5.68 3.08 7.56
CA LEU A 88 -7.05 3.31 7.14
C LEU A 88 -7.07 4.54 6.24
N THR A 89 -7.52 4.38 5.00
CA THR A 89 -7.72 5.50 4.07
C THR A 89 -9.18 5.92 4.14
N LEU A 90 -9.43 7.15 4.58
CA LEU A 90 -10.76 7.76 4.67
C LEU A 90 -10.72 9.11 3.97
N ASP A 91 -11.63 9.35 3.02
CA ASP A 91 -11.67 10.60 2.22
C ASP A 91 -10.32 10.95 1.57
N ALA A 92 -9.61 9.93 1.07
CA ALA A 92 -8.25 10.03 0.49
C ALA A 92 -7.15 10.49 1.46
N VAL A 93 -7.41 10.49 2.77
CA VAL A 93 -6.43 10.73 3.83
C VAL A 93 -6.09 9.43 4.52
N GLU A 94 -4.81 9.13 4.66
CA GLU A 94 -4.33 7.96 5.39
C GLU A 94 -4.23 8.26 6.89
N HIS A 95 -4.70 7.30 7.68
CA HIS A 95 -4.63 7.33 9.12
C HIS A 95 -3.96 6.07 9.65
N GLU A 96 -3.08 6.23 10.64
CA GLU A 96 -2.40 5.12 11.29
C GLU A 96 -3.38 4.30 12.15
N ILE A 97 -3.33 2.98 11.99
CA ILE A 97 -4.06 2.03 12.83
C ILE A 97 -3.17 1.61 13.98
N VAL A 98 -3.64 1.87 15.20
CA VAL A 98 -2.97 1.50 16.44
C VAL A 98 -3.58 0.23 17.00
N LYS A 99 -2.73 -0.65 17.53
CA LYS A 99 -3.15 -1.84 18.27
C LYS A 99 -3.44 -1.47 19.73
N GLU A 100 -4.68 -1.62 20.18
CA GLU A 100 -5.05 -1.43 21.59
C GLU A 100 -5.12 -2.77 22.35
N ALA A 101 -5.73 -2.78 23.54
CA ALA A 101 -5.81 -3.97 24.37
C ALA A 101 -6.59 -5.11 23.69
N HIS A 102 -7.66 -4.78 22.96
CA HIS A 102 -8.59 -5.75 22.38
C HIS A 102 -8.76 -5.60 20.86
N ASP A 103 -8.70 -4.37 20.36
CA ASP A 103 -9.02 -4.03 18.99
C ASP A 103 -7.93 -3.20 18.32
N TYR A 104 -7.91 -3.26 16.99
CA TYR A 104 -7.23 -2.28 16.15
C TYR A 104 -8.10 -1.04 16.02
N MET A 105 -7.52 0.14 16.18
CA MET A 105 -8.26 1.40 16.25
C MET A 105 -7.53 2.56 15.57
N VAL A 106 -8.30 3.51 15.05
CA VAL A 106 -7.81 4.82 14.57
C VAL A 106 -8.44 5.90 15.44
N ARG A 107 -7.66 6.86 15.93
CA ARG A 107 -8.12 7.95 16.82
C ARG A 107 -7.89 9.32 16.20
N GLY A 108 -8.56 10.33 16.76
CA GLY A 108 -8.36 11.73 16.36
C GLY A 108 -9.08 12.09 15.06
N LEU A 109 -10.14 11.36 14.73
CA LEU A 109 -10.87 11.53 13.48
C LEU A 109 -12.00 12.55 13.63
N ALA A 110 -12.16 13.41 12.63
CA ALA A 110 -13.30 14.29 12.50
C ALA A 110 -14.43 13.55 11.75
N LEU A 111 -15.15 12.69 12.47
CA LEU A 111 -16.23 11.90 11.87
C LEU A 111 -17.54 12.68 11.77
N SER A 112 -18.23 12.54 10.66
CA SER A 112 -19.61 12.97 10.46
C SER A 112 -20.55 11.75 10.52
N ALA A 113 -21.81 11.96 10.90
CA ALA A 113 -22.79 10.89 10.90
C ALA A 113 -23.00 10.33 9.49
N GLY A 114 -23.21 9.02 9.37
CA GLY A 114 -23.43 8.34 8.10
C GLY A 114 -22.64 7.06 7.97
N SER A 115 -22.37 6.68 6.72
CA SER A 115 -21.68 5.44 6.37
C SER A 115 -20.57 5.67 5.34
N PRO A 116 -19.51 6.43 5.66
CA PRO A 116 -18.44 6.68 4.71
C PRO A 116 -17.70 5.40 4.32
N GLU A 117 -17.22 5.39 3.08
CA GLU A 117 -16.38 4.32 2.56
C GLU A 117 -14.93 4.55 2.98
N ALA A 118 -14.22 3.47 3.25
CA ALA A 118 -12.81 3.50 3.61
C ALA A 118 -12.09 2.26 3.12
N ASP A 119 -10.78 2.34 3.00
CA ASP A 119 -9.93 1.19 2.68
C ASP A 119 -8.99 0.89 3.84
N VAL A 120 -8.86 -0.38 4.21
CA VAL A 120 -7.88 -0.82 5.21
C VAL A 120 -6.77 -1.58 4.51
N THR A 121 -5.53 -1.08 4.63
CA THR A 121 -4.34 -1.78 4.14
C THR A 121 -3.63 -2.49 5.28
N CYS A 122 -3.34 -3.77 5.07
CA CYS A 122 -2.68 -4.64 6.03
C CYS A 122 -1.18 -4.74 5.76
N LYS A 123 -0.45 -5.26 6.75
CA LYS A 123 1.02 -5.39 6.73
C LYS A 123 1.58 -6.21 5.57
N ASP A 124 0.79 -7.15 5.05
CA ASP A 124 1.11 -7.99 3.90
C ASP A 124 0.83 -7.31 2.55
N GLY A 125 0.34 -6.07 2.56
CA GLY A 125 -0.02 -5.30 1.38
C GLY A 125 -1.43 -5.59 0.87
N SER A 126 -2.21 -6.44 1.55
CA SER A 126 -3.61 -6.66 1.20
C SER A 126 -4.46 -5.44 1.58
N THR A 127 -5.43 -5.10 0.73
CA THR A 127 -6.36 -3.99 0.95
C THR A 127 -7.80 -4.48 0.97
N PHE A 128 -8.58 -3.99 1.92
CA PHE A 128 -9.97 -4.35 2.13
C PHE A 128 -10.87 -3.11 2.03
N ALA A 129 -11.83 -3.15 1.11
CA ALA A 129 -12.88 -2.15 1.04
C ALA A 129 -13.83 -2.28 2.24
N CYS A 130 -14.08 -1.16 2.90
CA CYS A 130 -14.82 -1.08 4.15
C CYS A 130 -15.91 -0.01 4.11
N VAL A 131 -16.92 -0.17 4.96
CA VAL A 131 -17.93 0.85 5.25
C VAL A 131 -17.93 1.12 6.74
N ILE A 132 -17.74 2.36 7.15
CA ILE A 132 -17.71 2.76 8.57
C ILE A 132 -19.11 3.17 8.98
N GLN A 133 -19.74 2.44 9.90
CA GLN A 133 -21.02 2.85 10.48
C GLN A 133 -20.76 3.83 11.61
N VAL A 134 -21.04 5.12 11.39
CA VAL A 134 -20.73 6.16 12.38
C VAL A 134 -21.89 6.38 13.32
N GLU A 135 -21.66 6.13 14.61
CA GLU A 135 -22.56 6.47 15.71
C GLU A 135 -22.08 7.76 16.40
N THR A 136 -23.00 8.60 16.87
CA THR A 136 -22.67 9.81 17.62
C THR A 136 -22.99 9.62 19.09
N VAL A 137 -22.00 9.89 19.94
CA VAL A 137 -22.15 9.88 21.40
C VAL A 137 -22.08 11.33 21.89
N CYS A 138 -23.10 11.76 22.63
CA CYS A 138 -23.25 13.11 23.16
C CYS A 138 -23.48 13.10 24.67
#